data_AF-A0A8T4N8C3-F1
#
_entry.id   AF-A0A8T4N8C3-F1
#
_cell.length_a   1.000
_cell.length_b   1.000
_cell.length_c   1.000
_cell.angle_alpha   90.00
_cell.angle_beta   90.00
_cell.angle_gamma   90.00
#
_symmetry.space_group_name_H-M   'P 1'
#
loop_
_entity.id
_entity.type
_entity.pdbx_description
1 polymer ?
#
loop_
_entity_poly.entity_id
_entity_poly.type
_entity_poly.pdbx_seq_one_letter_code
_entity_poly.pdbx_strand_id
1 'polypeptide(L)'
;MVFLEDYEKENYRMKYKTEVKKIVNKLIKKSFPILKNKRIFVCYFKSKDYSGIALWPLPFLRLLFINEDRRFNKEELTGLLAHELCHFETYEKRGWVKTVLLGTRYMISQKFRKNEERMTDNLAIEKGYAKRLYKQRLFRWDSTDKNHKLKEVYMPPKQIKRYAIKNRKW
;
A
#
# COMPACT_ATOMS: atom_id res chain seq x y z
N MET A 1 17.21 -14.93 28.90
CA MET A 1 17.24 -13.77 27.98
C MET A 1 16.47 -14.03 26.69
N VAL A 2 16.59 -15.22 26.06
CA VAL A 2 15.84 -15.63 24.85
C VAL A 2 14.31 -15.51 24.97
N PHE A 3 13.74 -15.88 26.12
CA PHE A 3 12.28 -15.88 26.34
C PHE A 3 11.64 -14.49 26.32
N LEU A 4 12.37 -13.45 26.75
CA LEU A 4 11.87 -12.07 26.77
C LEU A 4 11.82 -11.47 25.36
N GLU A 5 12.83 -11.75 24.53
CA GLU A 5 12.87 -11.27 23.14
C GLU A 5 11.76 -11.88 22.28
N ASP A 6 11.49 -13.18 22.44
CA ASP A 6 10.40 -13.85 21.72
C ASP A 6 9.02 -13.34 22.16
N TYR A 7 8.83 -13.08 23.46
CA TYR A 7 7.60 -12.52 24.01
C TYR A 7 7.33 -11.09 23.49
N GLU A 8 8.34 -10.21 23.52
CA GLU A 8 8.22 -8.84 23.01
C GLU A 8 7.91 -8.81 21.51
N LYS A 9 8.53 -9.70 20.75
CA LYS A 9 8.32 -9.83 19.31
C LYS A 9 6.90 -10.28 18.96
N GLU A 10 6.36 -11.26 19.70
CA GLU A 10 4.99 -11.73 19.47
C GLU A 10 3.95 -10.68 19.88
N ASN A 11 4.17 -9.98 20.99
CA ASN A 11 3.34 -8.85 21.39
C ASN A 11 3.34 -7.72 20.36
N TYR A 12 4.51 -7.37 19.83
CA TYR A 12 4.62 -6.39 18.75
C TYR A 12 3.80 -6.81 17.53
N ARG A 13 3.91 -8.07 17.09
CA ARG A 13 3.15 -8.62 15.96
C ARG A 13 1.66 -8.53 16.18
N MET A 14 1.17 -8.94 17.35
CA MET A 14 -0.26 -8.88 17.67
C MET A 14 -0.79 -7.44 17.67
N LYS A 15 -0.02 -6.50 18.24
CA LYS A 15 -0.36 -5.07 18.23
C LYS A 15 -0.34 -4.50 16.81
N TYR A 16 0.65 -4.86 16.00
CA TYR A 16 0.76 -4.45 14.60
C TYR A 16 -0.42 -4.94 13.76
N LYS A 17 -0.76 -6.24 13.84
CA LYS A 17 -1.90 -6.83 13.13
C LYS A 17 -3.23 -6.14 13.50
N THR A 18 -3.40 -5.81 14.77
CA THR A 18 -4.56 -5.08 15.28
C THR A 18 -4.60 -3.65 14.73
N GLU A 19 -3.47 -2.94 14.72
CA GLU A 19 -3.39 -1.57 14.19
C GLU A 19 -3.65 -1.52 12.68
N VAL A 20 -3.13 -2.48 11.90
CA VAL A 20 -3.41 -2.60 10.46
C VAL A 20 -4.91 -2.71 10.22
N LYS A 21 -5.60 -3.64 10.90
CA LYS A 21 -7.06 -3.80 10.77
C LYS A 21 -7.81 -2.52 11.14
N LYS A 22 -7.42 -1.84 12.23
CA LYS A 22 -8.03 -0.57 12.66
C LYS A 22 -7.87 0.52 11.59
N ILE A 23 -6.67 0.68 11.03
CA ILE A 23 -6.40 1.68 9.99
C ILE A 23 -7.19 1.34 8.72
N VAL A 24 -7.16 0.10 8.24
CA VAL A 24 -7.90 -0.34 7.04
C VAL A 24 -9.39 -0.01 7.18
N ASN A 25 -10.02 -0.40 8.30
CA ASN A 25 -11.45 -0.13 8.53
C ASN A 25 -11.75 1.37 8.56
N LYS A 26 -10.89 2.17 9.19
CA LYS A 26 -11.02 3.63 9.23
C LYS A 26 -10.88 4.25 7.83
N LEU A 27 -9.91 3.79 7.04
CA LEU A 27 -9.70 4.25 5.68
C LEU A 27 -10.91 3.92 4.79
N ILE A 28 -11.39 2.68 4.84
CA ILE A 28 -12.57 2.25 4.05
C ILE A 28 -13.78 3.11 4.36
N LYS A 29 -14.10 3.28 5.65
CA LYS A 29 -15.24 4.10 6.09
C LYS A 29 -15.14 5.56 5.61
N LYS A 30 -13.93 6.14 5.61
CA LYS A 30 -13.73 7.56 5.33
C LYS A 30 -13.58 7.86 3.84
N SER A 31 -12.83 7.04 3.10
CA SER A 31 -12.26 7.44 1.81
C SER A 31 -12.42 6.41 0.70
N PHE A 32 -12.85 5.19 1.01
CA PHE A 32 -13.05 4.11 0.03
C PHE A 32 -14.46 3.49 0.17
N PRO A 33 -15.54 4.26 -0.02
CA PRO A 33 -16.91 3.78 0.17
C PRO A 33 -17.27 2.58 -0.72
N ILE A 34 -16.69 2.49 -1.92
CA ILE A 34 -16.89 1.35 -2.84
C ILE A 34 -16.40 0.01 -2.25
N LEU A 35 -15.50 0.06 -1.27
CA LEU A 35 -14.94 -1.11 -0.59
C LEU A 35 -15.72 -1.49 0.68
N LYS A 36 -16.69 -0.68 1.14
CA LYS A 36 -17.36 -0.83 2.45
C LYS A 36 -17.99 -2.22 2.67
N ASN A 37 -18.56 -2.81 1.63
CA ASN A 37 -19.23 -4.11 1.69
C ASN A 37 -18.41 -5.24 1.06
N LYS A 38 -17.11 -4.99 0.82
CA LYS A 38 -16.22 -5.96 0.17
C LYS A 38 -15.39 -6.66 1.23
N ARG A 39 -15.25 -7.98 1.10
CA ARG A 39 -14.39 -8.77 2.00
C ARG A 39 -12.93 -8.60 1.57
N ILE A 40 -12.13 -7.96 2.43
CA ILE A 40 -10.68 -7.81 2.27
C ILE A 40 -10.00 -8.60 3.38
N PHE A 41 -9.22 -9.60 3.00
CA PHE A 41 -8.41 -10.37 3.93
C PHE A 41 -7.03 -9.76 4.02
N VAL A 42 -6.61 -9.44 5.25
CA VAL A 42 -5.26 -8.94 5.50
C VAL A 42 -4.35 -10.13 5.78
N CYS A 43 -3.38 -10.34 4.90
CA CYS A 43 -2.35 -11.37 5.00
C CYS A 43 -1.00 -10.72 5.34
N TYR A 44 -0.11 -11.46 5.98
CA TYR A 44 1.20 -10.96 6.41
C TYR A 44 2.30 -11.79 5.76
N PHE A 45 3.37 -11.13 5.36
CA PHE A 45 4.52 -11.76 4.74
C PHE A 45 5.82 -11.04 5.12
N LYS A 46 6.95 -11.65 4.79
CA LYS A 46 8.29 -11.08 5.01
C LYS A 46 8.98 -10.85 3.68
N SER A 47 9.54 -9.66 3.47
CA SER A 47 10.23 -9.34 2.22
C SER A 47 11.21 -8.18 2.33
N LYS A 48 12.32 -8.26 1.58
CA LYS A 48 13.25 -7.13 1.40
C LYS A 48 12.76 -6.14 0.34
N ASP A 49 11.99 -6.59 -0.63
CA ASP A 49 11.64 -5.79 -1.80
C ASP A 49 10.26 -5.12 -1.68
N TYR A 50 9.28 -5.79 -1.06
CA TYR A 50 7.89 -5.32 -1.06
C TYR A 50 7.42 -4.87 0.32
N SER A 51 6.49 -3.91 0.38
CA SER A 51 5.90 -3.39 1.63
C SER A 51 4.42 -3.73 1.77
N GLY A 52 3.69 -3.67 0.67
CA GLY A 52 2.30 -4.08 0.56
C GLY A 52 2.04 -4.61 -0.84
N ILE A 53 1.01 -5.44 -0.98
CA ILE A 53 0.51 -5.94 -2.25
C ILE A 53 -1.02 -6.10 -2.16
N ALA A 54 -1.76 -5.49 -3.07
CA ALA A 54 -3.19 -5.71 -3.27
C ALA A 54 -3.45 -6.71 -4.43
N LEU A 55 -4.04 -7.86 -4.12
CA LEU A 55 -4.41 -8.90 -5.09
C LEU A 55 -5.92 -9.17 -5.08
N TRP A 56 -6.50 -9.34 -6.28
CA TRP A 56 -7.92 -9.71 -6.46
C TRP A 56 -8.07 -10.93 -7.36
N PRO A 57 -7.65 -12.13 -6.90
CA PRO A 57 -7.63 -13.34 -7.74
C PRO A 57 -9.02 -13.86 -8.11
N LEU A 58 -10.02 -13.70 -7.24
CA LEU A 58 -11.40 -14.16 -7.48
C LEU A 58 -12.39 -13.01 -7.20
N PRO A 59 -13.57 -12.96 -7.85
CA PRO A 59 -14.52 -11.84 -7.72
C PRO A 59 -14.89 -11.48 -6.26
N PHE A 60 -14.96 -12.48 -5.39
CA PHE A 60 -15.31 -12.35 -3.98
C PHE A 60 -14.12 -12.25 -3.02
N LEU A 61 -12.88 -12.46 -3.49
CA LEU A 61 -11.69 -12.60 -2.64
C LEU A 61 -10.65 -11.50 -2.91
N ARG A 62 -10.53 -10.52 -2.01
CA ARG A 62 -9.47 -9.49 -2.04
C ARG A 62 -8.44 -9.79 -0.95
N LEU A 63 -7.17 -9.84 -1.32
CA LEU A 63 -6.06 -10.15 -0.43
C LEU A 63 -5.12 -8.94 -0.33
N LEU A 64 -5.04 -8.37 0.86
CA LEU A 64 -4.13 -7.29 1.21
C LEU A 64 -2.93 -7.88 1.95
N PHE A 65 -1.82 -8.04 1.26
CA PHE A 65 -0.58 -8.50 1.86
C PHE A 65 0.19 -7.32 2.44
N ILE A 66 0.61 -7.41 3.70
CA ILE A 66 1.41 -6.40 4.39
C ILE A 66 2.69 -7.02 4.93
N ASN A 67 3.82 -6.33 4.72
CA ASN A 67 5.09 -6.79 5.23
C ASN A 67 5.19 -6.55 6.74
N GLU A 68 5.36 -7.62 7.52
CA GLU A 68 5.43 -7.53 8.99
C GLU A 68 6.82 -7.16 9.53
N ASP A 69 7.88 -7.32 8.73
CA ASP A 69 9.25 -6.94 9.12
C ASP A 69 9.49 -5.43 8.99
N ARG A 70 8.57 -4.71 8.34
CA ARG A 70 8.66 -3.25 8.20
C ARG A 70 8.07 -2.58 9.43
N ARG A 71 8.95 -2.01 10.25
CA ARG A 71 8.60 -1.22 11.44
C ARG A 71 8.09 0.17 11.05
N PHE A 72 7.01 0.22 10.28
CA PHE A 72 6.35 1.49 9.92
C PHE A 72 5.73 2.12 11.16
N ASN A 73 5.92 3.42 11.32
CA ASN A 73 5.08 4.18 12.24
C ASN A 73 3.65 4.31 11.68
N LYS A 74 2.73 4.81 12.50
CA LYS A 74 1.30 4.90 12.14
C LYS A 74 1.05 5.71 10.87
N GLU A 75 1.78 6.79 10.65
CA GLU A 75 1.58 7.66 9.49
C GLU A 75 2.10 7.02 8.20
N GLU A 76 3.25 6.36 8.25
CA GLU A 76 3.80 5.58 7.13
C GLU A 76 2.91 4.39 6.79
N LEU A 77 2.46 3.65 7.81
CA LEU A 77 1.55 2.52 7.63
C LEU A 77 0.23 2.98 7.02
N THR A 78 -0.31 4.12 7.47
CA THR A 78 -1.52 4.69 6.87
C THR A 78 -1.29 5.10 5.41
N GLY A 79 -0.11 5.60 5.06
CA GLY A 79 0.26 5.90 3.68
C GLY A 79 0.31 4.65 2.80
N LEU A 80 0.95 3.58 3.29
CA LEU A 80 1.01 2.28 2.61
C LEU A 80 -0.41 1.73 2.38
N LEU A 81 -1.22 1.67 3.43
CA LEU A 81 -2.57 1.10 3.35
C LEU A 81 -3.48 1.93 2.44
N ALA A 82 -3.35 3.25 2.44
CA ALA A 82 -4.11 4.10 1.51
C ALA A 82 -3.73 3.83 0.05
N HIS A 83 -2.44 3.59 -0.25
CA HIS A 83 -1.96 3.18 -1.57
C HIS A 83 -2.58 1.84 -2.00
N GLU A 84 -2.48 0.80 -1.16
CA GLU A 84 -3.01 -0.52 -1.49
C GLU A 84 -4.55 -0.52 -1.64
N LEU A 85 -5.26 0.29 -0.86
CA LEU A 85 -6.71 0.46 -1.04
C LEU A 85 -7.07 1.22 -2.32
N CYS A 86 -6.21 2.12 -2.81
CA CYS A 86 -6.39 2.76 -4.12
C CYS A 86 -6.28 1.75 -5.27
N HIS A 87 -5.44 0.72 -5.15
CA HIS A 87 -5.44 -0.41 -6.09
C HIS A 87 -6.79 -1.11 -6.08
N PHE A 88 -7.32 -1.51 -4.92
CA PHE A 88 -8.63 -2.16 -4.86
C PHE A 88 -9.77 -1.30 -5.41
N GLU A 89 -9.81 -0.01 -5.11
CA GLU A 89 -10.82 0.89 -5.70
C GLU A 89 -10.70 0.96 -7.22
N THR A 90 -9.49 1.02 -7.75
CA THR A 90 -9.24 1.00 -9.19
C THR A 90 -9.68 -0.32 -9.81
N TYR A 91 -9.42 -1.43 -9.13
CA TYR A 91 -9.86 -2.75 -9.55
C TYR A 91 -11.39 -2.84 -9.59
N GLU A 92 -12.09 -2.42 -8.53
CA GLU A 92 -13.56 -2.39 -8.50
C GLU A 92 -14.13 -1.58 -9.66
N LYS A 93 -13.59 -0.40 -9.94
CA LYS A 93 -14.05 0.46 -11.05
C LYS A 93 -13.85 -0.18 -12.43
N ARG A 94 -12.86 -1.05 -12.57
CA ARG A 94 -12.54 -1.74 -13.84
C ARG A 94 -13.32 -3.05 -14.01
N GLY A 95 -13.79 -3.64 -12.92
CA GLY A 95 -14.32 -4.99 -12.89
C GLY A 95 -13.22 -6.06 -12.82
N TRP A 96 -13.59 -7.24 -12.33
CA TRP A 96 -12.66 -8.34 -12.05
C TRP A 96 -11.95 -8.85 -13.31
N VAL A 97 -12.69 -9.12 -14.39
CA VAL A 97 -12.14 -9.66 -15.65
C VAL A 97 -11.04 -8.75 -16.21
N LYS A 98 -11.32 -7.44 -16.31
CA LYS A 98 -10.34 -6.46 -16.79
C LYS A 98 -9.14 -6.37 -15.85
N THR A 99 -9.36 -6.44 -14.54
CA THR A 99 -8.27 -6.42 -13.56
C THR A 99 -7.33 -7.61 -13.74
N VAL A 100 -7.85 -8.82 -13.92
CA VAL A 100 -7.03 -10.02 -14.15
C VAL A 100 -6.22 -9.90 -15.43
N LEU A 101 -6.83 -9.50 -16.55
CA LEU A 101 -6.13 -9.31 -17.82
C LEU A 101 -5.02 -8.26 -17.72
N LEU A 102 -5.29 -7.13 -17.05
CA LEU A 102 -4.29 -6.09 -16.82
C LEU A 102 -3.22 -6.52 -15.81
N GLY A 103 -3.52 -7.43 -14.89
CA GLY A 103 -2.56 -8.05 -13.98
C GLY A 103 -1.46 -8.81 -14.72
N THR A 104 -1.82 -9.58 -15.75
CA THR A 104 -0.83 -10.23 -16.62
C THR A 104 0.05 -9.19 -17.32
N ARG A 105 -0.55 -8.11 -17.84
CA ARG A 105 0.20 -7.01 -18.49
C ARG A 105 1.14 -6.29 -17.51
N TYR A 106 0.72 -6.14 -16.25
CA TYR A 106 1.50 -5.54 -15.18
C TYR A 106 2.77 -6.34 -14.87
N MET A 107 2.72 -7.67 -14.95
CA MET A 107 3.89 -8.53 -14.74
C MET A 107 4.92 -8.42 -15.87
N ILE A 108 4.46 -8.32 -17.13
CA ILE A 108 5.36 -8.33 -18.31
C ILE A 108 5.88 -6.95 -18.71
N SER A 109 5.14 -5.87 -18.44
CA SER A 109 5.47 -4.53 -18.94
C SER A 109 5.79 -3.56 -17.80
N GLN A 110 7.09 -3.25 -17.62
CA GLN A 110 7.56 -2.28 -16.65
C GLN A 110 6.94 -0.88 -16.86
N LYS A 111 6.77 -0.45 -18.13
CA LYS A 111 6.11 0.82 -18.48
C LYS A 111 4.65 0.83 -18.02
N PHE A 112 3.92 -0.26 -18.25
CA PHE A 112 2.53 -0.37 -17.81
C PHE A 112 2.43 -0.35 -16.28
N ARG A 113 3.25 -1.15 -15.59
CA ARG A 113 3.36 -1.17 -14.13
C ARG A 113 3.65 0.21 -13.55
N LYS A 114 4.60 0.95 -14.12
CA LYS A 114 4.94 2.32 -13.71
C LYS A 114 3.78 3.29 -13.85
N ASN A 115 2.99 3.18 -14.92
CA ASN A 115 1.79 4.00 -15.09
C ASN A 115 0.72 3.64 -14.05
N GLU A 116 0.49 2.35 -13.79
CA GLU A 116 -0.46 1.89 -12.79
C GLU A 116 -0.09 2.41 -11.38
N GLU A 117 1.17 2.24 -10.96
CA GLU A 117 1.62 2.75 -9.66
C GLU A 117 1.51 4.28 -9.54
N ARG A 118 1.80 5.02 -10.62
CA ARG A 118 1.63 6.48 -10.64
C ARG A 118 0.17 6.89 -10.54
N MET A 119 -0.73 6.18 -11.21
CA MET A 119 -2.17 6.43 -11.11
C MET A 119 -2.66 6.16 -9.68
N THR A 120 -2.17 5.10 -9.04
CA THR A 120 -2.46 4.79 -7.64
C THR A 120 -1.93 5.86 -6.70
N ASP A 121 -0.67 6.27 -6.84
CA ASP A 121 -0.05 7.35 -6.04
C ASP A 121 -0.87 8.66 -6.18
N ASN A 122 -1.28 9.02 -7.41
CA ASN A 122 -2.12 10.18 -7.67
C ASN A 122 -3.48 10.08 -6.97
N LEU A 123 -4.16 8.92 -7.08
CA LEU A 123 -5.45 8.72 -6.42
C LEU A 123 -5.35 8.83 -4.89
N ALA A 124 -4.28 8.31 -4.31
CA ALA A 124 -4.02 8.45 -2.87
C ALA A 124 -3.81 9.92 -2.47
N ILE A 125 -3.10 10.70 -3.28
CA ILE A 125 -2.93 12.15 -3.08
C ILE A 125 -4.27 12.88 -3.17
N GLU A 126 -5.07 12.60 -4.20
CA GLU A 126 -6.39 13.26 -4.39
C GLU A 126 -7.34 13.02 -3.22
N LYS A 127 -7.25 11.84 -2.60
CA LYS A 127 -8.00 11.47 -1.39
C LYS A 127 -7.44 12.06 -0.08
N GLY A 128 -6.41 12.90 -0.15
CA GLY A 128 -5.85 13.61 1.01
C GLY A 128 -4.81 12.81 1.81
N TYR A 129 -4.16 11.82 1.18
CA TYR A 129 -3.12 11.01 1.83
C TYR A 129 -1.69 11.41 1.44
N ALA A 130 -1.49 12.55 0.78
CA ALA A 130 -0.19 12.99 0.28
C ALA A 130 0.93 12.98 1.32
N LYS A 131 0.73 13.59 2.50
CA LYS A 131 1.72 13.62 3.59
C LYS A 131 2.11 12.23 4.10
N ARG A 132 1.14 11.31 4.17
CA ARG A 132 1.34 9.94 4.67
C ARG A 132 2.04 9.08 3.63
N LEU A 133 1.61 9.18 2.38
CA LEU A 133 2.28 8.55 1.25
C LEU A 133 3.73 9.04 1.12
N TYR A 134 3.96 10.35 1.29
CA TYR A 134 5.30 10.94 1.31
C TYR A 134 6.17 10.33 2.41
N LYS A 135 5.69 10.27 3.66
CA LYS A 135 6.43 9.67 4.80
C LYS A 135 6.75 8.21 4.55
N GLN A 136 5.76 7.44 4.10
CA GLN A 136 5.94 6.03 3.73
C GLN A 136 7.02 5.87 2.66
N ARG A 137 6.97 6.71 1.61
CA ARG A 137 7.92 6.65 0.51
C ARG A 137 9.30 7.06 0.98
N LEU A 138 9.43 8.10 1.79
CA LEU A 138 10.71 8.56 2.36
C LEU A 138 11.37 7.46 3.19
N PHE A 139 10.63 6.85 4.12
CA PHE A 139 11.10 5.71 4.90
C PHE A 139 11.66 4.61 4.00
N ARG A 140 10.97 4.29 2.89
CA ARG A 140 11.39 3.27 1.92
C ARG A 140 12.53 3.68 0.99
N TRP A 141 12.65 4.98 0.74
CA TRP A 141 13.64 5.55 -0.17
C TRP A 141 15.01 5.61 0.50
N ASP A 142 15.05 5.99 1.77
CA ASP A 142 16.28 6.17 2.55
C ASP A 142 16.80 4.83 3.10
N SER A 143 15.93 3.84 3.29
CA SER A 143 16.29 2.59 3.97
C SER A 143 17.10 1.58 3.16
N THR A 144 17.38 1.79 1.86
CA THR A 144 18.32 0.92 1.12
C THR A 144 18.84 1.55 -0.18
N ASP A 145 20.14 1.43 -0.44
CA ASP A 145 20.76 1.74 -1.73
C ASP A 145 20.29 0.76 -2.86
N LYS A 146 19.92 -0.47 -2.47
CA LYS A 146 19.57 -1.60 -3.35
C LYS A 146 18.12 -1.64 -3.88
N ASN A 147 17.31 -0.61 -3.64
CA ASN A 147 15.88 -0.57 -4.01
C ASN A 147 15.64 -0.13 -5.47
N HIS A 148 16.39 -0.69 -6.44
CA HIS A 148 16.27 -0.33 -7.87
C HIS A 148 14.83 -0.40 -8.38
N LYS A 149 14.11 -1.49 -8.09
CA LYS A 149 12.70 -1.67 -8.48
C LYS A 149 11.80 -0.56 -7.95
N LEU A 150 12.06 -0.07 -6.73
CA LEU A 150 11.26 1.00 -6.14
C LEU A 150 11.51 2.34 -6.85
N LYS A 151 12.79 2.64 -7.15
CA LYS A 151 13.23 3.87 -7.82
C LYS A 151 12.79 3.95 -9.29
N GLU A 152 12.64 2.81 -9.96
CA GLU A 152 12.22 2.74 -11.37
C GLU A 152 10.72 2.96 -11.57
N VAL A 153 9.92 2.41 -10.65
CA VAL A 153 8.47 2.25 -10.83
C VAL A 153 7.69 3.33 -10.08
N TYR A 154 8.03 3.61 -8.82
CA TYR A 154 7.22 4.45 -7.96
C TYR A 154 7.56 5.93 -8.06
N MET A 155 6.62 6.78 -7.67
CA MET A 155 6.88 8.21 -7.57
C MET A 155 7.88 8.50 -6.43
N PRO A 156 9.00 9.22 -6.68
CA PRO A 156 9.94 9.60 -5.64
C PRO A 156 9.29 10.59 -4.64
N PRO A 157 9.76 10.65 -3.38
CA PRO A 157 9.20 11.53 -2.35
C PRO A 157 9.11 13.00 -2.79
N LYS A 158 10.16 13.52 -3.45
CA LYS A 158 10.17 14.89 -3.98
C LYS A 158 9.05 15.14 -4.99
N GLN A 159 8.74 14.15 -5.84
CA GLN A 159 7.67 14.27 -6.83
C GLN A 159 6.28 14.17 -6.18
N ILE A 160 6.08 13.31 -5.18
CA ILE A 160 4.84 13.25 -4.39
C ILE A 160 4.53 14.63 -3.79
N LYS A 161 5.52 15.23 -3.11
CA LYS A 161 5.36 16.56 -2.49
C LYS A 161 5.06 17.64 -3.53
N ARG A 162 5.81 17.68 -4.64
CA ARG A 162 5.57 18.65 -5.73
C ARG A 162 4.17 18.51 -6.34
N TYR A 163 3.75 17.28 -6.65
CA TYR A 163 2.42 17.02 -7.20
C TYR A 163 1.33 17.44 -6.22
N ALA A 164 1.46 17.09 -4.94
CA ALA A 164 0.49 17.46 -3.92
C ALA A 164 0.40 18.99 -3.70
N ILE A 165 1.53 19.70 -3.68
CA ILE A 165 1.54 21.17 -3.58
C ILE A 165 0.83 21.80 -4.79
N LYS A 166 1.20 21.36 -6.01
CA LYS A 166 0.62 21.87 -7.26
C LYS A 166 -0.92 21.74 -7.27
N ASN A 167 -1.43 20.63 -6.73
CA ASN A 167 -2.86 20.34 -6.70
C ASN A 167 -3.56 20.79 -5.40
N ARG A 168 -2.88 21.55 -4.52
CA ARG A 168 -3.41 21.98 -3.21
C ARG A 168 -3.89 20.83 -2.31
N LYS A 169 -3.18 19.70 -2.36
CA LYS A 169 -3.45 18.45 -1.62
C LYS A 169 -2.37 18.11 -0.59
N TRP A 170 -1.48 19.05 -0.24
CA TRP A 170 -0.39 18.81 0.70
C TRP A 170 -0.82 18.80 2.17
#